data_AF-A0A074LUY4-F1
#
_entry.id   AF-A0A074LUY4-F1
#
_cell.length_a   1.000
_cell.length_b   1.000
_cell.length_c   1.000
_cell.angle_alpha   90.00
_cell.angle_beta   90.00
_cell.angle_gamma   90.00
#
_symmetry.space_group_name_H-M   'P 1'
#
loop_
_entity.id
_entity.type
_entity.pdbx_description
1 polymer ?
#
loop_
_entity_poly.entity_id
_entity_poly.type
_entity_poly.pdbx_seq_one_letter_code
_entity_poly.pdbx_strand_id
1 'polypeptide(L)' 'MEAKMNINKAIHYLEAKGFLVKGYGYPESDHLHSAQSFADQYRVLQGDYDTGMISPLQLVEVAEKMMH' A
#
# COMPACT_ATOMS: atom_id res chain seq x y z
N MET A 1 -13.29 5.23 18.63
CA MET A 1 -12.51 5.72 17.47
C MET A 1 -11.89 4.50 16.82
N GLU A 2 -12.48 4.00 15.74
CA GLU A 2 -11.83 2.97 14.91
C GLU A 2 -10.54 3.58 14.38
N ALA A 3 -9.40 2.96 14.70
CA ALA A 3 -8.12 3.40 14.18
C ALA A 3 -8.09 3.09 12.68
N LYS A 4 -8.52 4.04 11.85
CA LYS A 4 -8.42 3.94 10.38
C LYS A 4 -7.04 3.41 10.03
N MET A 5 -7.00 2.28 9.34
CA MET A 5 -5.76 1.69 8.89
C MET A 5 -5.04 2.72 8.01
N ASN A 6 -3.77 3.01 8.32
CA ASN A 6 -2.96 3.89 7.48
C ASN A 6 -2.22 3.06 6.43
N ILE A 7 -1.76 3.72 5.36
CA ILE A 7 -1.13 3.06 4.20
C ILE A 7 0.04 2.15 4.64
N ASN A 8 0.88 2.59 5.57
CA ASN A 8 1.99 1.76 6.08
C ASN A 8 1.50 0.49 6.80
N LYS A 9 0.46 0.58 7.63
CA LYS A 9 -0.14 -0.61 8.24
C LYS A 9 -0.71 -1.55 7.16
N ALA A 10 -1.32 -1.00 6.11
CA ALA A 10 -1.87 -1.82 5.00
C ALA A 10 -0.76 -2.57 4.28
N ILE A 11 0.34 -1.89 3.95
CA ILE A 11 1.54 -2.50 3.35
C ILE A 11 2.07 -3.62 4.25
N HIS A 12 2.38 -3.30 5.52
CA HIS A 12 2.94 -4.28 6.44
C HIS A 12 2.02 -5.49 6.66
N TYR A 13 0.71 -5.28 6.71
CA TYR A 13 -0.25 -6.35 6.86
C TYR A 13 -0.27 -7.29 5.65
N LEU A 14 -0.32 -6.74 4.44
CA LEU A 14 -0.29 -7.49 3.20
C LEU A 14 1.03 -8.25 3.05
N GLU A 15 2.16 -7.59 3.32
CA GLU A 15 3.48 -8.23 3.30
C GLU A 15 3.60 -9.37 4.33
N ALA A 16 3.07 -9.19 5.54
CA ALA A 16 3.03 -10.24 6.55
C ALA A 16 2.17 -11.45 6.14
N LYS A 17 1.17 -11.24 5.28
CA LYS A 17 0.36 -12.31 4.66
C LYS A 17 1.01 -12.91 3.40
N GLY A 18 2.20 -12.46 3.02
CA GLY A 18 2.94 -12.95 1.86
C GLY A 18 2.54 -12.31 0.54
N PHE A 19 1.87 -11.16 0.56
CA PHE A 19 1.68 -10.34 -0.64
C PHE A 19 2.90 -9.46 -0.88
N LEU A 20 3.25 -9.25 -2.14
CA LEU A 20 4.23 -8.27 -2.56
C LEU A 20 3.51 -6.95 -2.88
N VAL A 21 3.88 -5.87 -2.19
CA VAL A 21 3.32 -4.53 -2.42
C VAL A 21 4.38 -3.63 -3.06
N LYS A 22 4.09 -3.09 -4.25
CA LYS A 22 4.98 -2.16 -4.96
C LYS A 22 4.34 -0.79 -5.11
N GLY A 23 5.05 0.27 -4.74
CA GLY A 23 4.63 1.66 -4.98
C GLY A 23 5.18 2.23 -6.29
N TYR A 24 4.41 3.09 -6.95
CA TYR A 24 4.71 3.77 -8.22
C TYR A 24 4.36 5.26 -8.17
N GLY A 25 5.05 6.07 -8.97
CA GLY A 25 4.81 7.52 -9.05
C GLY A 25 5.53 8.35 -8.01
N TYR A 26 6.59 7.82 -7.40
CA TYR A 26 7.47 8.66 -6.57
C TYR A 26 8.12 9.72 -7.48
N PRO A 27 8.01 11.03 -7.21
CA PRO A 27 8.78 12.01 -7.95
C PRO A 27 10.26 11.75 -7.65
N GLU A 28 11.04 11.39 -8.67
CA GLU A 28 12.49 11.13 -8.57
C GLU A 28 13.30 12.37 -8.12
N SER A 29 12.66 13.51 -7.88
CA SER A 29 13.30 14.82 -7.79
C SER A 29 13.38 15.48 -6.41
N ASP A 30 12.82 14.93 -5.33
CA ASP A 30 12.92 15.57 -4.01
C ASP A 30 13.47 14.62 -2.93
N HIS A 31 14.79 14.54 -2.90
CA HIS A 31 15.60 13.89 -1.87
C HIS A 31 15.72 14.76 -0.60
N LEU A 32 14.68 15.51 -0.24
CA LEU A 32 14.70 16.42 0.91
C LEU A 32 13.58 16.08 1.89
N HIS A 33 13.97 15.34 2.93
CA HIS A 33 13.53 15.54 4.32
C HIS A 33 12.07 15.96 4.52
N SER A 34 11.16 14.99 4.67
CA SER A 34 10.19 14.93 5.77
C SER A 34 9.21 13.75 5.60
N ALA A 35 9.08 12.97 6.67
CA ALA A 35 7.92 12.14 7.04
C ALA A 35 7.07 11.51 5.92
N GLN A 36 7.25 10.20 5.70
CA GLN A 36 6.31 9.32 4.97
C GLN A 36 5.81 9.88 3.63
N SER A 37 6.69 9.96 2.63
CA SER A 37 6.24 10.09 1.25
C SER A 37 5.65 8.76 0.78
N PHE A 38 4.35 8.77 0.47
CA PHE A 38 3.63 7.63 -0.10
C PHE A 38 3.74 7.66 -1.62
N ALA A 39 3.62 6.49 -2.25
CA ALA A 39 3.52 6.40 -3.69
C ALA A 39 2.15 6.88 -4.18
N ASP A 40 2.07 7.43 -5.40
CA ASP A 40 0.80 7.82 -6.02
C ASP A 40 -0.10 6.60 -6.30
N GLN A 41 0.51 5.47 -6.61
CA GLN A 41 -0.17 4.21 -6.89
C GLN A 41 0.58 3.03 -6.28
N TYR A 42 -0.15 1.95 -6.01
CA TYR A 42 0.37 0.70 -5.49
C TYR A 42 -0.09 -0.47 -6.34
N ARG A 43 0.64 -1.59 -6.30
CA ARG A 43 0.22 -2.87 -6.88
C ARG A 43 0.49 -3.98 -5.88
N VAL A 44 -0.50 -4.83 -5.65
CA VAL A 44 -0.44 -5.97 -4.72
C VAL A 44 -0.42 -7.26 -5.52
N LEU A 45 0.54 -8.13 -5.24
CA LEU A 45 0.79 -9.37 -5.98
C LEU A 45 0.92 -10.57 -5.02
N GLN A 46 0.21 -11.66 -5.27
CA GLN A 46 0.43 -12.95 -4.61
C GLN A 46 -0.04 -14.12 -5.50
N GLY A 47 0.90 -14.87 -6.08
CA GLY A 47 0.56 -15.91 -7.06
C GLY A 47 -0.20 -15.31 -8.25
N ASP A 48 -1.40 -15.82 -8.54
CA ASP A 48 -2.30 -15.31 -9.57
C ASP A 48 -3.10 -14.07 -9.14
N TYR A 49 -3.04 -13.67 -7.85
CA TYR A 49 -3.70 -12.47 -7.36
C TYR A 49 -2.90 -11.23 -7.74
N ASP A 50 -3.51 -10.36 -8.55
CA ASP A 50 -2.96 -9.07 -8.97
C ASP A 50 -4.06 -8.01 -8.96
N THR A 51 -3.86 -6.95 -8.17
CA THR A 51 -4.81 -5.84 -8.09
C THR A 51 -4.70 -4.87 -9.27
N GLY A 52 -3.66 -4.99 -10.10
CA GLY A 52 -3.23 -3.90 -10.97
C GLY A 52 -2.77 -2.68 -10.15
N MET A 53 -2.65 -1.53 -10.82
CA MET A 53 -2.35 -0.27 -10.14
C MET A 53 -3.61 0.24 -9.44
N ILE A 54 -3.51 0.36 -8.11
CA ILE A 54 -4.55 0.86 -7.23
C ILE A 54 -4.09 2.11 -6.50
N SER A 55 -5.03 2.98 -6.15
CA SER A 55 -4.74 4.16 -5.34
C SER A 55 -4.36 3.78 -3.89
N PRO A 56 -3.74 4.69 -3.12
CA PRO A 56 -3.39 4.42 -1.72
C PRO A 56 -4.62 4.11 -0.85
N LEU A 57 -5.78 4.70 -1.15
CA LEU A 57 -7.03 4.39 -0.45
C LEU A 57 -7.48 2.94 -0.72
N GLN A 58 -7.43 2.53 -1.99
CA GLN A 58 -7.79 1.16 -2.36
C GLN A 58 -6.84 0.11 -1.78
N LEU A 59 -5.56 0.44 -1.60
CA LEU A 59 -4.63 -0.43 -0.89
C LEU A 59 -5.09 -0.71 0.55
N VAL A 60 -5.56 0.33 1.25
CA VAL A 60 -6.12 0.19 2.59
C VAL A 60 -7.37 -0.67 2.56
N GLU A 61 -8.28 -0.43 1.62
CA GLU A 61 -9.51 -1.24 1.47
C GLU A 61 -9.21 -2.73 1.20
N VAL A 62 -8.18 -3.03 0.40
CA VAL A 62 -7.74 -4.42 0.14
C VAL A 62 -7.25 -5.06 1.45
N ALA A 63 -6.44 -4.35 2.22
CA ALA A 63 -5.92 -4.85 3.48
C ALA A 63 -7.04 -5.05 4.52
N GLU A 64 -7.98 -4.11 4.64
CA GLU A 64 -9.13 -4.20 5.54
C GLU A 64 -10.05 -5.37 5.16
N LYS A 65 -10.34 -5.57 3.87
CA LYS A 65 -11.15 -6.71 3.40
C LYS A 65 -10.51 -8.07 3.70
N MET A 66 -9.20 -8.14 3.83
CA MET A 66 -8.49 -9.38 4.16
C MET A 66 -8.36 -9.61 5.68
N MET A 67 -8.63 -8.61 6.52
CA MET A 67 -8.65 -8.73 7.98
C MET A 67 -9.94 -9.38 8.51
N HIS A 68 -11.04 -9.24 7.77
CA HIS A 68 -12.33 -9.85 8.06
C HIS A 68 -12.48 -11.21 7.38
#